data_AF-A0A182DYZ0-F1
#
_entry.id   AF-A0A182DYZ0-F1
#
_cell.length_a   1.000
_cell.length_b   1.000
_cell.length_c   1.000
_cell.angle_alpha   90.00
_cell.angle_beta   90.00
_cell.angle_gamma   90.00
#
_symmetry.space_group_name_H-M   'P 1'
#
loop_
_entity.id
_entity.type
_entity.pdbx_description
1 polymer ?
#
loop_
_entity_poly.entity_id
_entity_poly.type
_entity_poly.pdbx_seq_one_letter_code
_entity_poly.pdbx_strand_id
1 'polypeptide(L)'
;MTAVMSTNATKVARRFPAILSQSGSENGISKIHNKRWKKDVVYLYQFNRASSSPNISPFCFKVETWLRANELKHEDELEEKDVGIARAIDRMIERNTHYLLLYFIFVENLSKFLRGLESSFIKRWLVRGTIYPFHSKVHRIFLDMGINKCSRNDLIGMLLKDIAAIDIILGDKKFLFGVKPTMSDFTVFGHLATSYYLPFRQPITDILDDKYPRVKRLIERMRRHYYPEWEFNT
;
A
#
# COMPACT_ATOMS: atom_id res chain seq x y z
N MET A 1 6.88 33.67 -2.34
CA MET A 1 7.18 32.23 -2.29
C MET A 1 7.84 31.91 -0.96
N THR A 2 7.06 31.48 0.03
CA THR A 2 7.57 30.94 1.29
C THR A 2 6.47 30.06 1.86
N ALA A 3 6.73 28.76 2.01
CA ALA A 3 5.83 27.87 2.73
C ALA A 3 6.36 27.72 4.16
N VAL A 4 5.62 28.29 5.11
CA VAL A 4 5.84 28.07 6.55
C VAL A 4 5.08 26.81 6.94
N MET A 5 5.78 25.77 7.41
CA MET A 5 5.15 24.65 8.12
C MET A 5 4.81 25.12 9.53
N SER A 6 3.51 25.17 9.85
CA SER A 6 3.03 25.31 11.23
C SER A 6 2.59 23.94 11.74
N THR A 7 3.40 23.36 12.61
CA THR A 7 2.99 22.29 13.51
C THR A 7 2.27 22.91 14.70
N ASN A 8 0.96 22.66 14.82
CA ASN A 8 0.26 22.29 16.06
C ASN A 8 -1.24 22.45 15.91
N ALA A 9 -1.99 21.38 16.14
CA ALA A 9 -3.36 21.49 16.67
C ALA A 9 -3.79 20.16 17.31
N THR A 10 -3.46 20.01 18.59
CA THR A 10 -4.22 19.16 19.51
C THR A 10 -5.58 19.83 19.73
N LYS A 11 -6.70 19.18 19.36
CA LYS A 11 -7.95 19.34 20.11
C LYS A 11 -8.89 18.15 19.88
N VAL A 12 -9.02 17.40 20.97
CA VAL A 12 -10.01 16.36 21.23
C VAL A 12 -11.41 16.96 21.10
N ALA A 13 -12.29 16.33 20.31
CA ALA A 13 -13.73 16.47 20.46
C ALA A 13 -14.38 15.09 20.33
N ARG A 14 -14.92 14.63 21.46
CA ARG A 14 -15.70 13.40 21.65
C ARG A 14 -17.08 13.56 21.01
N ARG A 15 -17.53 12.55 20.24
CA ARG A 15 -18.86 11.90 20.34
C ARG A 15 -19.04 10.90 19.19
N PHE A 16 -19.15 9.61 19.53
CA PHE A 16 -19.80 8.59 18.69
C PHE A 16 -21.32 8.63 18.95
N PRO A 17 -22.15 8.37 17.93
CA PRO A 17 -22.71 7.01 17.69
C PRO A 17 -22.57 6.58 16.21
N ALA A 18 -22.24 5.33 15.88
CA ALA A 18 -23.16 4.21 15.56
C ALA A 18 -24.21 4.62 14.48
N ILE A 19 -24.31 4.06 13.27
CA ILE A 19 -24.59 2.67 12.86
C ILE A 19 -24.42 2.63 11.32
N LEU A 20 -23.89 1.53 10.77
CA LEU A 20 -24.10 1.14 9.37
C LEU A 20 -25.50 0.55 9.22
N SER A 21 -26.42 1.22 8.51
CA SER A 21 -27.45 0.53 7.70
C SER A 21 -28.16 1.49 6.74
N GLN A 22 -28.64 0.87 5.67
CA GLN A 22 -29.58 1.35 4.65
C GLN A 22 -28.97 1.95 3.37
N SER A 23 -28.94 1.07 2.37
CA SER A 23 -29.10 1.43 0.96
C SER A 23 -30.42 2.19 0.75
N GLY A 24 -30.35 3.35 0.12
CA GLY A 24 -31.48 4.17 -0.31
C GLY A 24 -31.00 5.21 -1.31
N SER A 25 -31.80 5.42 -2.35
CA SER A 25 -31.54 6.12 -3.60
C SER A 25 -31.14 7.61 -3.51
N GLU A 26 -30.33 8.00 -4.50
CA GLU A 26 -30.27 9.28 -5.22
C GLU A 26 -30.05 10.61 -4.45
N ASN A 27 -29.12 11.41 -4.99
CA ASN A 27 -28.75 12.78 -4.61
C ASN A 27 -28.01 12.98 -3.29
N GLY A 28 -26.82 12.38 -3.18
CA GLY A 28 -25.85 12.72 -2.13
C GLY A 28 -24.62 13.38 -2.72
N ILE A 29 -24.56 14.71 -2.77
CA ILE A 29 -23.28 15.42 -2.85
C ILE A 29 -22.47 14.94 -1.65
N SER A 30 -21.40 14.18 -1.90
CA SER A 30 -20.51 13.67 -0.86
C SER A 30 -20.09 14.82 0.05
N LYS A 31 -20.53 14.79 1.32
CA LYS A 31 -20.22 15.82 2.32
C LYS A 31 -18.69 15.93 2.43
N ILE A 32 -18.11 17.01 1.91
CA ILE A 32 -16.67 17.27 2.00
C ILE A 32 -16.31 17.35 3.49
N HIS A 33 -15.41 16.46 3.94
CA HIS A 33 -15.01 16.38 5.35
C HIS A 33 -14.39 17.69 5.86
N ASN A 34 -13.70 18.44 4.99
CA ASN A 34 -13.15 19.75 5.31
C ASN A 34 -13.93 20.87 4.61
N LYS A 35 -14.72 21.61 5.39
CA LYS A 35 -15.48 22.77 4.90
C LYS A 35 -14.61 24.01 4.61
N ARG A 36 -13.33 24.01 5.02
CA ARG A 36 -12.35 25.08 4.78
C ARG A 36 -11.27 24.62 3.81
N TRP A 37 -11.68 24.17 2.62
CA TRP A 37 -10.74 23.78 1.58
C TRP A 37 -10.15 25.02 0.88
N LYS A 38 -8.91 24.88 0.41
CA LYS A 38 -8.24 25.87 -0.43
C LYS A 38 -8.29 25.40 -1.88
N LYS A 39 -8.55 26.34 -2.79
CA LYS A 39 -8.52 26.08 -4.24
C LYS A 39 -7.12 25.63 -4.65
N ASP A 40 -7.06 24.71 -5.63
CA ASP A 40 -5.83 24.18 -6.23
C ASP A 40 -4.92 23.42 -5.25
N VAL A 41 -5.48 22.89 -4.16
CA VAL A 41 -4.79 22.02 -3.20
C VAL A 41 -5.45 20.65 -3.18
N VAL A 42 -4.66 19.59 -3.43
CA VAL A 42 -5.12 18.21 -3.29
C VAL A 42 -5.08 17.78 -1.83
N TYR A 43 -6.24 17.39 -1.29
CA TYR A 43 -6.37 16.85 0.06
C TYR A 43 -6.51 15.33 -0.02
N LEU A 44 -5.46 14.60 0.37
CA LEU A 44 -5.47 13.13 0.45
C LEU A 44 -5.98 12.67 1.82
N TYR A 45 -7.12 11.98 1.85
CA TYR A 45 -7.65 11.34 3.05
C TYR A 45 -7.22 9.88 3.08
N GLN A 46 -6.47 9.50 4.12
CA GLN A 46 -5.88 8.17 4.22
C GLN A 46 -5.71 7.72 5.69
N PHE A 47 -5.35 6.46 5.90
CA PHE A 47 -5.04 5.95 7.25
C PHE A 47 -3.88 6.71 7.90
N ASN A 48 -3.86 6.74 9.23
CA ASN A 48 -2.74 7.29 9.99
C ASN A 48 -1.44 6.52 9.69
N ARG A 49 -0.31 7.23 9.79
CA ARG A 49 1.02 6.62 9.62
C ARG A 49 1.24 5.54 10.68
N ALA A 50 1.82 4.41 10.27
CA ALA A 50 2.32 3.39 11.17
C ALA A 50 3.82 3.63 11.42
N SER A 51 4.36 3.04 12.49
CA SER A 51 5.80 3.07 12.78
C SER A 51 6.64 2.47 11.66
N SER A 52 6.11 1.45 10.97
CA SER A 52 6.81 0.69 9.94
C SER A 52 6.48 1.10 8.51
N SER A 53 5.55 2.03 8.27
CA SER A 53 5.19 2.49 6.92
C SER A 53 4.40 3.81 6.96
N PRO A 54 4.60 4.72 5.99
CA PRO A 54 3.77 5.92 5.82
C PRO A 54 2.28 5.62 5.73
N ASN A 55 1.88 4.47 5.17
CA ASN A 55 0.50 4.01 5.17
C ASN A 55 0.40 2.48 5.28
N ILE A 56 -0.60 1.98 5.99
CA ILE A 56 -0.88 0.53 6.10
C ILE A 56 -1.60 -0.02 4.85
N SER A 57 -2.24 0.85 4.06
CA SER A 57 -2.90 0.47 2.81
C SER A 57 -1.98 0.73 1.62
N PRO A 58 -1.63 -0.29 0.82
CA PRO A 58 -0.75 -0.10 -0.33
C PRO A 58 -1.39 0.73 -1.44
N PHE A 59 -2.73 0.79 -1.51
CA PHE A 59 -3.45 1.67 -2.44
C PHE A 59 -3.30 3.14 -2.05
N CYS A 60 -3.44 3.47 -0.77
CA CYS A 60 -3.17 4.82 -0.27
C CYS A 60 -1.70 5.17 -0.48
N PHE A 61 -0.80 4.21 -0.24
CA PHE A 61 0.63 4.43 -0.38
C PHE A 61 1.05 4.67 -1.84
N LYS A 62 0.47 3.93 -2.79
CA LYS A 62 0.61 4.17 -4.23
C LYS A 62 0.21 5.60 -4.60
N VAL A 63 -0.98 6.05 -4.18
CA VAL A 63 -1.48 7.40 -4.49
C VAL A 63 -0.64 8.48 -3.83
N GLU A 64 -0.25 8.32 -2.56
CA GLU A 64 0.64 9.28 -1.88
C GLU A 64 1.98 9.38 -2.61
N THR A 65 2.57 8.24 -3.00
CA THR A 65 3.86 8.24 -3.71
C THR A 65 3.73 8.89 -5.08
N TRP A 66 2.66 8.61 -5.81
CA TRP A 66 2.40 9.24 -7.11
C TRP A 66 2.23 10.76 -6.97
N LEU A 67 1.50 11.24 -5.95
CA LEU A 67 1.33 12.67 -5.67
C LEU A 67 2.64 13.36 -5.26
N ARG A 68 3.47 12.69 -4.46
CA ARG A 68 4.81 13.20 -4.09
C ARG A 68 5.74 13.29 -5.29
N ALA A 69 5.61 12.35 -6.23
CA ALA A 69 6.42 12.33 -7.44
C ALA A 69 5.96 13.35 -8.49
N ASN A 70 4.66 13.67 -8.51
CA ASN A 70 4.04 14.48 -9.55
C ASN A 70 3.35 15.69 -8.91
N GLU A 71 4.01 16.84 -8.94
CA GLU A 71 3.51 18.12 -8.42
C GLU A 71 2.26 18.69 -9.18
N LEU A 72 1.59 17.86 -10.02
CA LEU A 72 0.38 18.06 -10.86
C LEU A 72 0.53 19.17 -11.93
N LYS A 73 0.28 19.01 -13.25
CA LYS A 73 -0.36 18.02 -14.14
C LYS A 73 0.67 17.19 -14.94
N HIS A 74 0.34 15.95 -15.33
CA HIS A 74 1.12 15.20 -16.34
C HIS A 74 0.34 14.03 -16.98
N GLU A 75 0.67 13.70 -18.24
CA GLU A 75 0.33 12.45 -18.96
C GLU A 75 1.58 11.56 -19.06
N ASP A 76 1.47 10.29 -18.67
CA ASP A 76 2.49 9.26 -18.85
C ASP A 76 2.57 8.92 -20.36
N GLU A 77 3.55 9.48 -21.06
CA GLU A 77 3.85 9.12 -22.46
C GLU A 77 4.53 7.73 -22.48
N LEU A 78 3.71 6.67 -22.44
CA LEU A 78 4.13 5.29 -22.67
C LEU A 78 3.91 4.90 -24.13
N GLU A 79 4.81 4.09 -24.69
CA GLU A 79 4.55 3.44 -25.97
C GLU A 79 3.33 2.52 -25.86
N GLU A 80 2.55 2.34 -26.95
CA GLU A 80 1.31 1.55 -26.94
C GLU A 80 1.50 0.13 -26.35
N LYS A 81 2.64 -0.50 -26.65
CA LYS A 81 3.00 -1.82 -26.11
C LYS A 81 3.21 -1.79 -24.59
N ASP A 82 3.80 -0.70 -24.08
CA ASP A 82 4.13 -0.53 -22.67
C ASP A 82 2.88 -0.23 -21.84
N VAL A 83 1.86 0.40 -22.44
CA VAL A 83 0.54 0.56 -21.81
C VAL A 83 -0.08 -0.80 -21.47
N GLY A 84 0.00 -1.77 -22.39
CA GLY A 84 -0.48 -3.13 -22.16
C GLY A 84 0.28 -3.84 -21.03
N ILE A 85 1.61 -3.71 -21.03
CA ILE A 85 2.47 -4.29 -19.99
C ILE A 85 2.19 -3.64 -18.63
N ALA A 86 2.11 -2.31 -18.56
CA ALA A 86 1.78 -1.56 -17.35
C ALA A 86 0.42 -2.02 -16.78
N ARG A 87 -0.58 -2.19 -17.65
CA ARG A 87 -1.90 -2.67 -17.27
C ARG A 87 -1.86 -4.08 -16.69
N ALA A 88 -1.01 -4.96 -17.22
CA ALA A 88 -0.82 -6.33 -16.71
C ALA A 88 -0.11 -6.33 -15.35
N ILE A 89 0.98 -5.56 -15.21
CA ILE A 89 1.70 -5.37 -13.94
C ILE A 89 0.74 -4.89 -12.86
N ASP A 90 -0.02 -3.83 -13.13
CA ASP A 90 -0.92 -3.24 -12.15
C ASP A 90 -1.96 -4.25 -11.67
N ARG A 91 -2.50 -5.09 -12.54
CA ARG A 91 -3.46 -6.12 -12.13
C ARG A 91 -2.81 -7.26 -11.38
N MET A 92 -1.64 -7.71 -11.82
CA MET A 92 -0.88 -8.75 -11.13
C MET A 92 -0.58 -8.31 -9.69
N ILE A 93 -0.06 -7.09 -9.51
CA ILE A 93 0.32 -6.56 -8.21
C ILE A 93 -0.90 -6.27 -7.32
N GLU A 94 -1.89 -5.52 -7.82
CA GLU A 94 -3.04 -5.09 -7.01
C GLU A 94 -4.04 -6.21 -6.69
N ARG A 95 -4.07 -7.28 -7.49
CA ARG A 95 -4.90 -8.45 -7.23
C ARG A 95 -4.08 -9.57 -6.61
N ASN A 96 -3.22 -10.22 -7.39
CA ASN A 96 -2.59 -11.46 -6.96
C ASN A 96 -1.57 -11.20 -5.83
N THR A 97 -0.54 -10.39 -6.11
CA THR A 97 0.52 -10.11 -5.15
C THR A 97 -0.02 -9.50 -3.87
N HIS A 98 -0.95 -8.54 -3.97
CA HIS A 98 -1.58 -7.90 -2.81
C HIS A 98 -2.17 -8.91 -1.83
N TYR A 99 -3.03 -9.81 -2.31
CA TYR A 99 -3.70 -10.77 -1.42
C TYR A 99 -2.77 -11.89 -0.92
N LEU A 100 -1.73 -12.26 -1.69
CA LEU A 100 -0.68 -13.17 -1.20
C LEU A 100 0.09 -12.53 -0.03
N LEU A 101 0.47 -11.25 -0.15
CA LEU A 101 1.12 -10.52 0.94
C LEU A 101 0.20 -10.41 2.17
N LEU A 102 -1.08 -10.09 1.95
CA LEU A 102 -2.07 -10.05 3.04
C LEU A 102 -2.27 -11.40 3.71
N TYR A 103 -2.18 -12.51 2.99
CA TYR A 103 -2.22 -13.84 3.58
C TYR A 103 -1.08 -14.03 4.59
N PHE A 104 0.16 -13.75 4.17
CA PHE A 104 1.33 -13.89 5.06
C PHE A 104 1.29 -12.92 6.25
N ILE A 105 0.64 -11.76 6.11
CA ILE A 105 0.45 -10.81 7.22
C ILE A 105 -0.67 -11.27 8.15
N PHE A 106 -1.88 -11.46 7.65
CA PHE A 106 -3.09 -11.63 8.47
C PHE A 106 -3.42 -13.07 8.85
N VAL A 107 -2.91 -14.06 8.12
CA VAL A 107 -3.10 -15.48 8.46
C VAL A 107 -1.89 -15.99 9.23
N GLU A 108 -0.66 -15.76 8.74
CA GLU A 108 0.54 -16.30 9.38
C GLU A 108 1.11 -15.40 10.50
N ASN A 109 1.08 -14.07 10.33
CA ASN A 109 1.83 -13.16 11.21
C ASN A 109 0.96 -12.10 11.90
N LEU A 110 -0.34 -12.34 12.08
CA LEU A 110 -1.29 -11.35 12.59
C LEU A 110 -0.85 -10.79 13.95
N SER A 111 -0.40 -11.64 14.86
CA SER A 111 0.02 -11.21 16.20
C SER A 111 1.24 -10.29 16.16
N LYS A 112 2.21 -10.55 15.27
CA LYS A 112 3.38 -9.68 15.06
C LYS A 112 2.97 -8.36 14.43
N PHE A 113 2.09 -8.41 13.43
CA PHE A 113 1.56 -7.23 12.75
C PHE A 113 0.82 -6.30 13.73
N LEU A 114 -0.06 -6.85 14.58
CA LEU A 114 -0.79 -6.06 15.57
C LEU A 114 0.13 -5.42 16.62
N ARG A 115 1.18 -6.13 17.08
CA ARG A 115 2.19 -5.55 17.98
C ARG A 115 2.94 -4.37 17.33
N GLY A 116 3.21 -4.44 16.03
CA GLY A 116 3.86 -3.34 15.29
C GLY A 116 2.98 -2.07 15.19
N LEU A 117 1.66 -2.24 15.21
CA LEU A 117 0.68 -1.15 15.20
C LEU A 117 0.43 -0.53 16.58
N GLU A 118 0.92 -1.14 17.67
CA GLU A 118 0.62 -0.72 19.06
C GLU A 118 1.34 0.55 19.53
N SER A 119 2.17 1.21 18.71
CA SER A 119 3.00 2.34 19.20
C SER A 119 2.23 3.64 19.44
N SER A 120 1.02 3.82 18.91
CA SER A 120 0.17 4.95 19.31
C SER A 120 -1.27 4.84 18.78
N PHE A 121 -2.26 4.87 19.69
CA PHE A 121 -3.68 5.18 19.46
C PHE A 121 -4.70 4.09 19.04
N ILE A 122 -4.37 2.82 18.82
CA ILE A 122 -5.42 1.79 18.60
C ILE A 122 -5.80 1.13 19.93
N LYS A 123 -6.74 1.74 20.65
CA LYS A 123 -7.29 1.17 21.90
C LYS A 123 -7.74 -0.28 21.68
N ARG A 124 -7.29 -1.20 22.54
CA ARG A 124 -7.49 -2.66 22.50
C ARG A 124 -8.93 -3.13 22.21
N TRP A 125 -9.94 -2.29 22.43
CA TRP A 125 -11.34 -2.56 22.06
C TRP A 125 -11.65 -2.33 20.57
N LEU A 126 -11.02 -1.35 19.91
CA LEU A 126 -11.17 -1.07 18.47
C LEU A 126 -10.61 -2.24 17.65
N VAL A 127 -9.50 -2.82 18.12
CA VAL A 127 -8.91 -4.06 17.57
C VAL A 127 -9.96 -5.16 17.53
N ARG A 128 -10.67 -5.43 18.64
CA ARG A 128 -11.71 -6.48 18.67
C ARG A 128 -12.94 -6.15 17.81
N GLY A 129 -13.40 -4.89 17.78
CA GLY A 129 -14.63 -4.48 17.07
C GLY A 129 -14.50 -4.32 15.56
N THR A 130 -13.30 -4.02 15.03
CA THR A 130 -13.07 -3.74 13.60
C THR A 130 -12.25 -4.81 12.88
N ILE A 131 -11.37 -5.53 13.59
CA ILE A 131 -10.49 -6.52 12.97
C ILE A 131 -11.19 -7.86 12.74
N TYR A 132 -12.08 -8.28 13.63
CA TYR A 132 -12.87 -9.51 13.40
C TYR A 132 -13.72 -9.45 12.12
N PRO A 133 -14.52 -8.40 11.85
CA PRO A 133 -15.26 -8.31 10.58
C PRO A 133 -14.33 -8.12 9.37
N PHE A 134 -13.19 -7.46 9.54
CA PHE A 134 -12.16 -7.36 8.50
C PHE A 134 -11.54 -8.72 8.18
N HIS A 135 -11.23 -9.52 9.20
CA HIS A 135 -10.71 -10.88 9.05
C HIS A 135 -11.71 -11.78 8.34
N SER A 136 -12.99 -11.75 8.70
CA SER A 136 -14.03 -12.50 7.98
C SER A 136 -14.15 -12.08 6.51
N LYS A 137 -14.00 -10.78 6.20
CA LYS A 137 -14.03 -10.27 4.82
C LYS A 137 -12.80 -10.69 4.03
N VAL A 138 -11.61 -10.59 4.61
CA VAL A 138 -10.34 -11.03 4.01
C VAL A 138 -10.35 -12.55 3.81
N HIS A 139 -10.82 -13.31 4.80
CA HIS A 139 -10.96 -14.76 4.69
C HIS A 139 -11.91 -15.15 3.55
N ARG A 140 -13.04 -14.45 3.39
CA ARG A 140 -13.94 -14.67 2.26
C ARG A 140 -13.26 -14.38 0.92
N ILE A 141 -12.48 -13.31 0.82
CA ILE A 141 -11.70 -13.02 -0.38
C ILE A 141 -10.72 -14.17 -0.68
N PHE A 142 -10.03 -14.72 0.33
CA PHE A 142 -9.15 -15.87 0.13
C PHE A 142 -9.89 -17.15 -0.29
N LEU A 143 -11.14 -17.33 0.17
CA LEU A 143 -12.01 -18.41 -0.31
C LEU A 143 -12.36 -18.19 -1.78
N ASP A 144 -12.83 -17.00 -2.13
CA ASP A 144 -13.25 -16.64 -3.49
C ASP A 144 -12.09 -16.74 -4.50
N MET A 145 -10.86 -16.44 -4.06
CA MET A 145 -9.64 -16.57 -4.86
C MET A 145 -9.06 -17.99 -4.90
N GLY A 146 -9.60 -18.93 -4.12
CA GLY A 146 -9.06 -20.28 -4.02
C GLY A 146 -7.72 -20.39 -3.28
N ILE A 147 -7.24 -19.31 -2.66
CA ILE A 147 -5.96 -19.27 -1.90
C ILE A 147 -5.99 -20.28 -0.75
N ASN A 148 -7.14 -20.43 -0.09
CA ASN A 148 -7.29 -21.38 1.03
C ASN A 148 -7.14 -22.86 0.62
N LYS A 149 -7.16 -23.17 -0.68
CA LYS A 149 -6.93 -24.54 -1.20
C LYS A 149 -5.47 -24.80 -1.56
N CYS A 150 -4.66 -23.75 -1.63
CA CYS A 150 -3.26 -23.84 -2.02
C CYS A 150 -2.40 -24.16 -0.79
N SER A 151 -1.34 -24.94 -0.98
CA SER A 151 -0.35 -25.11 0.08
C SER A 151 0.43 -23.81 0.27
N ARG A 152 1.03 -23.63 1.45
CA ARG A 152 1.92 -22.49 1.71
C ARG A 152 3.04 -22.36 0.66
N ASN A 153 3.59 -23.49 0.21
CA ASN A 153 4.64 -23.50 -0.81
C ASN A 153 4.11 -23.06 -2.19
N ASP A 154 2.87 -23.40 -2.53
CA ASP A 154 2.22 -22.92 -3.76
C ASP A 154 2.04 -21.40 -3.71
N LEU A 155 1.60 -20.85 -2.57
CA LEU A 155 1.45 -19.40 -2.38
C LEU A 155 2.79 -18.66 -2.52
N ILE A 156 3.86 -19.22 -1.93
CA ILE A 156 5.21 -18.69 -2.11
C ILE A 156 5.65 -18.80 -3.58
N GLY A 157 5.33 -19.91 -4.25
CA GLY A 157 5.62 -20.12 -5.67
C GLY A 157 4.90 -19.12 -6.58
N MET A 158 3.63 -18.79 -6.28
CA MET A 158 2.86 -17.75 -6.98
C MET A 158 3.49 -16.37 -6.77
N LEU A 159 3.82 -16.03 -5.52
CA LEU A 159 4.48 -14.76 -5.21
C LEU A 159 5.83 -14.65 -5.92
N LEU A 160 6.62 -15.73 -5.94
CA LEU A 160 7.90 -15.77 -6.62
C LEU A 160 7.76 -15.54 -8.12
N LYS A 161 6.75 -16.12 -8.76
CA LYS A 161 6.46 -15.89 -10.19
C LYS A 161 6.10 -14.44 -10.49
N ASP A 162 5.29 -13.81 -9.63
CA ASP A 162 4.94 -12.38 -9.78
C ASP A 162 6.20 -11.51 -9.68
N ILE A 163 7.04 -11.73 -8.66
CA ILE A 163 8.29 -10.96 -8.48
C ILE A 163 9.28 -11.23 -9.62
N ALA A 164 9.38 -12.47 -10.11
CA ALA A 164 10.20 -12.81 -11.28
C ALA A 164 9.76 -12.03 -12.53
N ALA A 165 8.45 -11.91 -12.75
CA ALA A 165 7.93 -11.13 -13.88
C ALA A 165 8.30 -9.64 -13.75
N ILE A 166 8.18 -9.06 -12.55
CA ILE A 166 8.63 -7.68 -12.30
C ILE A 166 10.13 -7.54 -12.55
N ASP A 167 10.93 -8.49 -12.09
CA ASP A 167 12.38 -8.47 -12.27
C ASP A 167 12.80 -8.52 -13.75
N ILE A 168 12.16 -9.39 -14.53
CA ILE A 168 12.36 -9.48 -15.99
C ILE A 168 11.97 -8.18 -16.67
N ILE A 169 10.80 -7.62 -16.35
CA ILE A 169 10.33 -6.38 -16.94
C ILE A 169 11.26 -5.22 -16.57
N LEU A 170 11.70 -5.15 -15.31
CA LEU A 170 12.62 -4.12 -14.84
C LEU A 170 13.95 -4.20 -15.62
N GLY A 171 14.54 -5.38 -15.77
CA GLY A 171 15.79 -5.54 -16.51
C GLY A 171 16.89 -4.61 -15.97
N ASP A 172 17.73 -4.02 -16.81
CA ASP A 172 18.75 -3.07 -16.33
C ASP A 172 18.23 -1.62 -16.21
N LYS A 173 16.92 -1.42 -16.35
CA LYS A 173 16.31 -0.09 -16.31
C LYS A 173 16.26 0.46 -14.88
N LYS A 174 16.24 1.80 -14.79
CA LYS A 174 16.09 2.50 -13.52
C LYS A 174 14.68 2.38 -12.95
N PHE A 175 13.68 2.32 -13.81
CA PHE A 175 12.26 2.12 -13.48
C PHE A 175 11.66 1.18 -14.53
N LEU A 176 10.46 0.67 -14.27
CA LEU A 176 9.84 -0.38 -15.10
C LEU A 176 9.80 -0.02 -16.59
N PHE A 177 9.61 1.26 -16.91
CA PHE A 177 9.52 1.75 -18.29
C PHE A 177 10.61 2.78 -18.64
N GLY A 178 11.74 2.78 -17.93
CA GLY A 178 12.92 3.57 -18.32
C GLY A 178 13.52 4.40 -17.20
N VAL A 179 13.70 5.71 -17.45
CA VAL A 179 14.47 6.61 -16.58
C VAL A 179 13.59 7.34 -15.56
N LYS A 180 12.32 7.55 -15.88
CA LYS A 180 11.32 8.16 -14.99
C LYS A 180 10.39 7.07 -14.43
N PRO A 181 9.95 7.19 -13.17
CA PRO A 181 8.96 6.27 -12.60
C PRO A 181 7.59 6.54 -13.19
N THR A 182 6.82 5.49 -13.41
CA THR A 182 5.43 5.57 -13.88
C THR A 182 4.47 5.12 -12.81
N MET A 183 3.16 5.18 -13.10
CA MET A 183 2.14 4.64 -12.21
C MET A 183 2.41 3.20 -11.75
N SER A 184 2.95 2.34 -12.61
CA SER A 184 3.26 0.96 -12.27
C SER A 184 4.43 0.82 -11.30
N ASP A 185 5.43 1.70 -11.36
CA ASP A 185 6.50 1.73 -10.35
C ASP A 185 5.92 2.05 -8.97
N PHE A 186 5.00 3.02 -8.89
CA PHE A 186 4.31 3.33 -7.64
C PHE A 186 3.40 2.20 -7.18
N THR A 187 2.78 1.44 -8.09
CA THR A 187 2.02 0.22 -7.75
C THR A 187 2.91 -0.81 -7.09
N VAL A 188 4.02 -1.18 -7.74
CA VAL A 188 4.97 -2.18 -7.22
C VAL A 188 5.53 -1.71 -5.88
N PHE A 189 6.03 -0.48 -5.81
CA PHE A 189 6.57 0.07 -4.57
C PHE A 189 5.55 0.07 -3.44
N GLY A 190 4.35 0.62 -3.67
CA GLY A 190 3.31 0.73 -2.65
C GLY A 190 2.93 -0.63 -2.04
N HIS A 191 2.84 -1.67 -2.87
CA HIS A 191 2.43 -3.01 -2.41
C HIS A 191 3.56 -3.80 -1.76
N LEU A 192 4.76 -3.76 -2.34
CA LEU A 192 5.90 -4.50 -1.78
C LEU A 192 6.41 -3.83 -0.50
N ALA A 193 6.48 -2.51 -0.46
CA ALA A 193 7.02 -1.78 0.69
C ALA A 193 6.16 -1.95 1.95
N THR A 194 4.83 -2.05 1.84
CA THR A 194 3.94 -2.29 3.02
C THR A 194 4.18 -3.62 3.70
N SER A 195 4.85 -4.56 3.04
CA SER A 195 5.12 -5.90 3.55
C SER A 195 6.60 -6.12 3.83
N TYR A 196 7.48 -5.65 2.94
CA TYR A 196 8.93 -5.81 3.06
C TYR A 196 9.50 -5.08 4.27
N TYR A 197 9.03 -3.86 4.55
CA TYR A 197 9.53 -3.03 5.65
C TYR A 197 8.80 -3.25 6.98
N LEU A 198 8.04 -4.34 7.12
CA LEU A 198 7.46 -4.72 8.40
C LEU A 198 8.58 -5.15 9.38
N PRO A 199 8.40 -4.95 10.70
CA PRO A 199 9.42 -5.26 11.71
C PRO A 199 9.50 -6.77 12.01
N PHE A 200 9.35 -7.62 10.99
CA PHE A 200 9.49 -9.08 11.05
C PHE A 200 9.68 -9.66 9.65
N ARG A 201 10.40 -10.79 9.56
CA ARG A 201 10.63 -11.51 8.30
C ARG A 201 9.34 -12.13 7.76
N GLN A 202 9.21 -12.07 6.44
CA GLN A 202 8.14 -12.69 5.65
C GLN A 202 8.72 -13.27 4.35
N PRO A 203 7.99 -14.15 3.63
CA PRO A 203 8.49 -14.70 2.37
C PRO A 203 8.95 -13.63 1.36
N ILE A 204 8.27 -12.48 1.30
CA ILE A 204 8.70 -11.38 0.43
C ILE A 204 10.07 -10.81 0.81
N THR A 205 10.43 -10.80 2.09
CA THR A 205 11.75 -10.33 2.55
C THR A 205 12.85 -11.26 2.06
N ASP A 206 12.67 -12.58 2.19
CA ASP A 206 13.63 -13.58 1.68
C ASP A 206 13.72 -13.53 0.14
N ILE A 207 12.58 -13.43 -0.54
CA ILE A 207 12.51 -13.36 -2.01
C ILE A 207 13.28 -12.15 -2.55
N LEU A 208 13.10 -10.97 -1.95
CA LEU A 208 13.75 -9.74 -2.42
C LEU A 208 15.22 -9.66 -2.02
N ASP A 209 15.59 -10.18 -0.85
CA ASP A 209 16.98 -10.16 -0.38
C ASP A 209 17.84 -11.17 -1.14
N ASP A 210 17.34 -12.39 -1.30
CA ASP A 210 18.17 -13.52 -1.77
C ASP A 210 18.04 -13.76 -3.27
N LYS A 211 16.84 -13.58 -3.85
CA LYS A 211 16.54 -14.01 -5.22
C LYS A 211 16.41 -12.86 -6.21
N TYR A 212 15.82 -11.74 -5.79
CA TYR A 212 15.52 -10.61 -6.68
C TYR A 212 16.05 -9.27 -6.12
N PRO A 213 17.39 -9.16 -5.93
CA PRO A 213 18.00 -7.96 -5.36
C PRO A 213 17.81 -6.72 -6.23
N ARG A 214 17.53 -6.88 -7.52
CA ARG A 214 17.20 -5.77 -8.42
C ARG A 214 15.84 -5.14 -8.10
N VAL A 215 14.82 -5.96 -7.86
CA VAL A 215 13.50 -5.47 -7.41
C VAL A 215 13.61 -4.84 -6.02
N LYS A 216 14.43 -5.41 -5.13
CA LYS A 216 14.78 -4.77 -3.85
C LYS A 216 15.37 -3.37 -4.06
N ARG A 217 16.37 -3.22 -4.95
CA ARG A 217 16.95 -1.91 -5.26
C ARG A 217 15.94 -0.90 -5.82
N LEU A 218 14.92 -1.35 -6.57
CA LEU A 218 13.83 -0.48 -7.00
C LEU A 218 13.06 0.09 -5.81
N ILE A 219 12.59 -0.77 -4.90
CA ILE A 219 11.81 -0.31 -3.74
C ILE A 219 12.65 0.51 -2.76
N GLU A 220 13.94 0.21 -2.60
CA GLU A 220 14.85 1.02 -1.79
C GLU A 220 15.08 2.41 -2.39
N ARG A 221 15.30 2.48 -3.71
CA ARG A 221 15.48 3.75 -4.42
C ARG A 221 14.25 4.63 -4.26
N MET A 222 13.06 4.08 -4.43
CA MET A 222 11.81 4.83 -4.28
C MET A 222 11.57 5.25 -2.82
N ARG A 223 11.86 4.39 -1.84
CA ARG A 223 11.81 4.76 -0.41
C ARG A 223 12.72 5.96 -0.12
N ARG A 224 14.01 5.84 -0.44
CA ARG A 224 15.00 6.89 -0.13
C ARG A 224 14.67 8.22 -0.81
N HIS A 225 14.11 8.18 -2.02
CA HIS A 225 13.82 9.39 -2.78
C HIS A 225 12.51 10.07 -2.36
N TYR A 226 11.42 9.32 -2.20
CA TYR A 226 10.09 9.89 -1.91
C TYR A 226 9.73 9.96 -0.43
N TYR A 227 10.46 9.21 0.40
CA TYR A 227 10.27 9.13 1.84
C TYR A 227 11.63 9.17 2.58
N PRO A 228 12.45 10.22 2.38
CA PRO A 228 13.74 10.35 3.06
C PRO A 228 13.59 10.38 4.59
N GLU A 229 12.43 10.80 5.09
CA GLU A 229 12.09 10.80 6.52
C GLU A 229 11.79 9.41 7.09
N TRP A 230 11.56 8.42 6.24
CA TRP A 230 11.20 7.08 6.68
C TRP A 230 12.44 6.28 7.03
N GLU A 231 12.84 6.33 8.29
CA GLU A 231 13.93 5.51 8.83
C GLU A 231 13.52 4.03 8.92
N PHE A 232 14.33 3.15 8.32
CA PHE A 232 14.19 1.71 8.42
C PHE A 232 15.57 1.13 8.75
N ASN A 233 15.71 0.63 9.98
CA ASN A 233 16.93 -0.02 10.43
C ASN A 233 16.99 -1.41 9.80
N THR A 234 18.09 -1.66 9.10
CA THR A 234 18.38 -2.93 8.41
C THR A 234 18.91 -3.95 9.41
#